data_AF-A0A7K9TCA9-F1
#
_entry.id   AF-A0A7K9TCA9-F1
#
_cell.length_a   1.000
_cell.length_b   1.000
_cell.length_c   1.000
_cell.angle_alpha   90.00
_cell.angle_beta   90.00
_cell.angle_gamma   90.00
#
_symmetry.space_group_name_H-M   'P 1'
#
loop_
_entity.id
_entity.type
_entity.pdbx_description
1 polymer ?
#
loop_
_entity_poly.entity_id
_entity_poly.type
_entity_poly.pdbx_seq_one_letter_code
_entity_poly.pdbx_strand_id
1 'polypeptide(L)'
;EQLRADGVYKEVIREGTGPLPDFRDGTKATFHYRTLRCGDEETPLDDSRARGKPMELIAGKKFKLPVWEAALRTMRPGERARFRCDVKHVVLYPLVSKSLRNIAAGKDPLEGQRHCCSIAQLHDHYSLGYPDLDELQKNPQPLIFDIEVLKVEAPGSYRQDPWAMTDEEKLEAVPLIHKEGNELYREGKVQEAAAKYYDAIACLKNLQMKEQPGSPDWIELDQKITPLLLNYCQCKLQCEEYYEVLDHCSSILNKYEDNVKAYFKRGKAHAAVWNVAEAQADFAKVLALDPSLRPVVSKELRSLEARLREKDAEDKIRFKGIFSQ
;
A
#
# COMPACT_ATOMS: atom_id res chain seq x y z
N GLU A 1 20.64 -31.22 6.61
CA GLU A 1 21.66 -31.80 5.71
C GLU A 1 21.74 -31.06 4.37
N GLN A 2 20.62 -30.72 3.73
CA GLN A 2 20.60 -30.02 2.43
C GLN A 2 21.33 -28.66 2.41
N LEU A 3 21.11 -27.77 3.40
CA LEU A 3 21.85 -26.49 3.48
C LEU A 3 23.37 -26.68 3.47
N ARG A 4 23.86 -27.69 4.19
CA ARG A 4 25.29 -27.98 4.31
C ARG A 4 25.88 -28.45 2.99
N ALA A 5 25.14 -29.27 2.24
CA ALA A 5 25.53 -29.68 0.88
C ALA A 5 25.60 -28.48 -0.08
N ASP A 6 24.76 -27.48 0.13
CA ASP A 6 24.75 -26.26 -0.67
C ASP A 6 25.82 -25.24 -0.27
N GLY A 7 26.62 -25.47 0.78
CA GLY A 7 27.61 -24.50 1.26
C GLY A 7 27.04 -23.44 2.21
N VAL A 8 25.97 -23.80 2.93
CA VAL A 8 25.33 -22.98 3.97
C VAL A 8 25.37 -23.75 5.29
N TYR A 9 26.11 -23.24 6.26
CA TYR A 9 26.32 -23.88 7.55
C TYR A 9 25.49 -23.17 8.60
N LYS A 10 24.51 -23.89 9.17
CA LYS A 10 23.63 -23.40 10.23
C LYS A 10 24.16 -23.82 11.60
N GLU A 11 24.22 -22.88 12.53
CA GLU A 11 24.47 -23.08 13.95
C GLU A 11 23.30 -22.47 14.74
N VAL A 12 22.61 -23.28 15.54
CA VAL A 12 21.51 -22.78 16.39
C VAL A 12 22.10 -22.20 17.67
N ILE A 13 21.85 -20.92 17.92
CA ILE A 13 22.30 -20.19 19.11
C ILE A 13 21.25 -20.26 20.21
N ARG A 14 19.97 -20.21 19.82
CA ARG A 14 18.82 -20.36 20.72
C ARG A 14 17.70 -21.08 19.99
N GLU A 15 17.21 -22.14 20.60
CA GLU A 15 16.05 -22.88 20.09
C GLU A 15 14.80 -22.01 20.04
N GLY A 16 14.00 -22.20 19.00
CA GLY A 16 12.67 -21.60 18.90
C GLY A 16 11.61 -22.44 19.60
N THR A 17 10.35 -22.02 19.44
CA THR A 17 9.19 -22.64 20.07
C THR A 17 8.22 -23.19 19.02
N GLY A 18 7.43 -24.19 19.40
CA GLY A 18 6.42 -24.78 18.53
C GLY A 18 6.98 -25.64 17.40
N PRO A 19 6.12 -26.15 16.50
CA PRO A 19 6.53 -26.94 15.34
C PRO A 19 7.27 -26.06 14.31
N LEU A 20 8.06 -26.70 13.44
CA LEU A 20 8.65 -26.00 12.29
C LEU A 20 7.50 -25.57 11.35
N PRO A 21 7.40 -24.29 10.98
CA PRO A 21 6.38 -23.84 10.04
C PRO A 21 6.57 -24.52 8.67
N ASP A 22 5.48 -24.72 7.93
CA ASP A 22 5.54 -25.34 6.60
C ASP A 22 6.21 -24.45 5.54
N PHE A 23 6.32 -23.14 5.81
CA PHE A 23 6.88 -22.13 4.92
C PHE A 23 6.38 -22.24 3.47
N ARG A 24 5.09 -22.55 3.27
CA ARG A 24 4.49 -22.54 1.94
C ARG A 24 4.54 -21.13 1.31
N ASP A 25 4.41 -21.04 0.00
CA ASP A 25 4.41 -19.75 -0.70
C ASP A 25 3.36 -18.80 -0.10
N GLY A 26 3.75 -17.54 0.10
CA GLY A 26 2.96 -16.55 0.83
C GLY A 26 3.10 -16.60 2.35
N THR A 27 3.98 -17.43 2.93
CA THR A 27 4.29 -17.36 4.36
C THR A 27 5.14 -16.11 4.64
N LYS A 28 4.76 -15.28 5.61
CA LYS A 28 5.56 -14.13 6.04
C LYS A 28 6.38 -14.46 7.28
N ALA A 29 7.67 -14.21 7.22
CA ALA A 29 8.57 -14.24 8.36
C ALA A 29 8.98 -12.81 8.75
N THR A 30 8.83 -12.48 10.02
CA THR A 30 9.34 -11.25 10.63
C THR A 30 10.52 -11.60 11.52
N PHE A 31 11.69 -11.02 11.25
CA PHE A 31 12.93 -11.39 11.91
C PHE A 31 13.89 -10.21 12.05
N HIS A 32 14.74 -10.27 13.06
CA HIS A 32 15.95 -9.46 13.09
C HIS A 32 17.10 -10.21 12.44
N TYR A 33 17.95 -9.48 11.71
CA TYR A 33 19.20 -10.00 11.19
C TYR A 33 20.36 -9.07 11.54
N ARG A 34 21.55 -9.66 11.62
CA ARG A 34 22.84 -9.00 11.58
C ARG A 34 23.72 -9.71 10.56
N THR A 35 24.29 -8.96 9.63
CA THR A 35 25.22 -9.49 8.62
C THR A 35 26.64 -9.15 9.01
N LEU A 36 27.53 -10.14 8.97
CA LEU A 36 28.93 -10.03 9.36
C LEU A 36 29.83 -10.52 8.21
N ARG A 37 30.99 -9.90 8.04
CA ARG A 37 32.06 -10.43 7.18
C ARG A 37 32.73 -11.62 7.87
N CYS A 38 33.11 -12.63 7.10
CA CYS A 38 33.96 -13.70 7.62
C CYS A 38 35.41 -13.21 7.70
N GLY A 39 36.07 -13.42 8.83
CA GLY A 39 37.48 -13.08 9.04
C GLY A 39 37.95 -13.50 10.43
N ASP A 40 39.19 -13.13 10.79
CA ASP A 40 39.72 -13.35 12.14
C ASP A 40 38.90 -12.58 13.19
N GLU A 41 38.38 -11.41 12.82
CA GLU A 41 37.39 -10.65 13.57
C GLU A 41 36.10 -10.50 12.76
N GLU A 42 34.97 -10.94 13.33
CA GLU A 42 33.64 -10.80 12.71
C GLU A 42 33.19 -9.33 12.73
N THR A 43 33.32 -8.64 11.60
CA THR A 43 32.94 -7.22 11.47
C THR A 43 31.51 -7.06 10.93
N PRO A 44 30.64 -6.25 11.58
CA PRO A 44 29.26 -6.06 11.13
C PRO A 44 29.17 -5.16 9.89
N LEU A 45 28.38 -5.61 8.93
CA LEU A 45 27.98 -4.83 7.74
C LEU A 45 26.63 -4.16 7.93
N ASP A 46 25.65 -4.90 8.44
CA ASP A 46 24.28 -4.43 8.60
C ASP A 46 23.65 -5.04 9.84
N ASP A 47 22.81 -4.27 10.53
CA ASP A 47 22.07 -4.72 11.70
C ASP A 47 20.67 -4.10 11.70
N SER A 48 19.64 -4.95 11.63
CA SER A 48 18.24 -4.52 11.68
C SER A 48 17.85 -3.90 13.03
N ARG A 49 18.49 -4.28 14.14
CA ARG A 49 18.21 -3.70 15.46
C ARG A 49 18.74 -2.28 15.58
N ALA A 50 19.94 -2.04 15.05
CA ALA A 50 20.50 -0.69 14.97
C ALA A 50 19.62 0.25 14.14
N ARG A 51 18.80 -0.29 13.24
CA ARG A 51 17.83 0.45 12.40
C ARG A 51 16.45 0.60 13.04
N GLY A 52 16.19 -0.04 14.18
CA GLY A 52 14.95 0.07 14.92
C GLY A 52 13.73 -0.66 14.33
N LYS A 53 13.86 -1.38 13.21
CA LYS A 53 12.75 -2.12 12.58
C LYS A 53 13.19 -3.53 12.14
N PRO A 54 12.42 -4.60 12.47
CA PRO A 54 12.68 -5.93 11.95
C PRO A 54 12.45 -6.00 10.43
N MET A 55 13.07 -7.00 9.81
CA MET A 55 12.86 -7.34 8.40
C MET A 55 11.62 -8.22 8.25
N GLU A 56 10.90 -8.04 7.14
CA GLU A 56 9.82 -8.92 6.71
C GLU A 56 10.17 -9.56 5.36
N LEU A 57 10.04 -10.89 5.27
CA LEU A 57 10.23 -11.65 4.03
C LEU A 57 9.01 -12.53 3.79
N ILE A 58 8.50 -12.51 2.57
CA ILE A 58 7.37 -13.34 2.14
C ILE A 58 7.90 -14.43 1.20
N ALA A 59 7.72 -15.69 1.60
CA ALA A 59 8.16 -16.86 0.84
C ALA A 59 7.51 -16.90 -0.56
N GLY A 60 8.26 -17.33 -1.57
CA GLY A 60 7.76 -17.45 -2.95
C GLY A 60 7.75 -16.14 -3.76
N LYS A 61 7.99 -14.97 -3.16
CA LYS A 61 8.02 -13.67 -3.86
C LYS A 61 9.37 -13.34 -4.52
N LYS A 62 10.24 -14.34 -4.73
CA LYS A 62 11.56 -14.23 -5.40
C LYS A 62 12.42 -13.08 -4.89
N PHE A 63 12.64 -13.02 -3.57
CA PHE A 63 13.54 -12.04 -2.97
C PHE A 63 14.94 -12.14 -3.60
N LYS A 64 15.62 -10.99 -3.82
CA LYS A 64 16.93 -10.91 -4.50
C LYS A 64 18.07 -11.67 -3.79
N LEU A 65 17.83 -12.21 -2.59
CA LEU A 65 18.78 -13.00 -1.82
C LEU A 65 18.15 -14.35 -1.38
N PRO A 66 18.16 -15.37 -2.26
CA PRO A 66 17.47 -16.65 -2.02
C PRO A 66 17.92 -17.40 -0.76
N VAL A 67 19.19 -17.22 -0.36
CA VAL A 67 19.74 -17.90 0.82
C VAL A 67 19.04 -17.51 2.13
N TRP A 68 18.44 -16.31 2.21
CA TRP A 68 17.64 -15.92 3.37
C TRP A 68 16.34 -16.73 3.47
N GLU A 69 15.66 -16.94 2.34
CA GLU A 69 14.45 -17.76 2.33
C GLU A 69 14.78 -19.23 2.69
N ALA A 70 15.88 -19.77 2.15
CA ALA A 70 16.36 -21.10 2.50
C ALA A 70 16.73 -21.23 4.00
N ALA A 71 17.36 -20.19 4.57
CA ALA A 71 17.68 -20.15 6.00
C ALA A 71 16.41 -20.13 6.86
N LEU A 72 15.48 -19.21 6.58
CA LEU A 72 14.24 -19.04 7.33
C LEU A 72 13.36 -20.29 7.31
N ARG A 73 13.30 -21.02 6.18
CA ARG A 73 12.59 -22.31 6.05
C ARG A 73 13.02 -23.37 7.07
N THR A 74 14.20 -23.22 7.67
CA THR A 74 14.70 -24.14 8.70
C THR A 74 14.48 -23.67 10.12
N MET A 75 13.89 -22.49 10.33
CA MET A 75 13.82 -21.83 11.64
C MET A 75 12.40 -21.85 12.23
N ARG A 76 12.34 -21.91 13.56
CA ARG A 76 11.09 -21.79 14.34
C ARG A 76 10.88 -20.36 14.87
N PRO A 77 9.65 -19.95 15.19
CA PRO A 77 9.40 -18.71 15.91
C PRO A 77 10.19 -18.65 17.23
N GLY A 78 10.89 -17.53 17.47
CA GLY A 78 11.77 -17.32 18.63
C GLY A 78 13.20 -17.88 18.47
N GLU A 79 13.47 -18.66 17.41
CA GLU A 79 14.79 -19.23 17.15
C GLU A 79 15.79 -18.14 16.78
N ARG A 80 17.03 -18.26 17.30
CA ARG A 80 18.17 -17.50 16.84
C ARG A 80 19.24 -18.45 16.31
N ALA A 81 19.68 -18.25 15.07
CA ALA A 81 20.67 -19.09 14.43
C ALA A 81 21.63 -18.26 13.58
N ARG A 82 22.88 -18.74 13.49
CA ARG A 82 23.92 -18.19 12.62
C ARG A 82 24.04 -19.05 11.36
N PHE A 83 24.09 -18.40 10.21
CA PHE A 83 24.25 -19.02 8.90
C PHE A 83 25.51 -18.51 8.25
N ARG A 84 26.55 -19.35 8.16
CA ARG A 84 27.74 -19.05 7.36
C ARG A 84 27.48 -19.50 5.92
N CYS A 85 27.48 -18.53 5.01
CA CYS A 85 27.12 -18.74 3.61
C CYS A 85 28.33 -18.50 2.70
N ASP A 86 28.62 -19.47 1.83
CA ASP A 86 29.66 -19.33 0.80
C ASP A 86 29.38 -18.17 -0.16
N VAL A 87 30.46 -17.66 -0.78
CA VAL A 87 30.45 -16.50 -1.69
C VAL A 87 29.32 -16.57 -2.72
N LYS A 88 29.10 -17.75 -3.32
CA LYS A 88 28.09 -17.98 -4.37
C LYS A 88 26.67 -17.59 -3.96
N HIS A 89 26.34 -17.62 -2.67
CA HIS A 89 25.02 -17.28 -2.14
C HIS A 89 24.85 -15.79 -1.82
N VAL A 90 25.95 -15.06 -1.73
CA VAL A 90 25.99 -13.69 -1.17
C VAL A 90 26.55 -12.65 -2.14
N VAL A 91 26.83 -13.03 -3.40
CA VAL A 91 27.30 -12.11 -4.45
C VAL A 91 26.39 -10.91 -4.63
N LEU A 92 25.07 -11.09 -4.50
CA LEU A 92 24.08 -10.02 -4.64
C LEU A 92 23.85 -9.22 -3.34
N TYR A 93 24.49 -9.61 -2.24
CA TYR A 93 24.31 -8.95 -0.94
C TYR A 93 24.62 -7.45 -0.97
N PRO A 94 25.68 -6.93 -1.62
CA PRO A 94 25.93 -5.49 -1.68
C PRO A 94 24.74 -4.70 -2.25
N LEU A 95 24.11 -5.20 -3.32
CA LEU A 95 22.94 -4.58 -3.93
C LEU A 95 21.72 -4.63 -3.02
N VAL A 96 21.49 -5.76 -2.36
CA VAL A 96 20.40 -5.94 -1.40
C VAL A 96 20.59 -5.04 -0.19
N SER A 97 21.81 -4.97 0.37
CA SER A 97 22.15 -4.10 1.48
C SER A 97 21.92 -2.62 1.14
N LYS A 98 22.34 -2.16 -0.05
CA LYS A 98 22.02 -0.81 -0.55
C LYS A 98 20.52 -0.55 -0.55
N SER A 99 19.71 -1.45 -1.11
CA SER A 99 18.25 -1.30 -1.11
C SER A 99 17.67 -1.22 0.31
N LEU A 100 18.16 -2.06 1.24
CA LEU A 100 17.73 -2.05 2.64
C LEU A 100 18.13 -0.75 3.36
N ARG A 101 19.31 -0.19 3.05
CA ARG A 101 19.77 1.10 3.59
C ARG A 101 18.92 2.26 3.05
N ASN A 102 18.58 2.25 1.76
CA ASN A 102 17.69 3.26 1.15
C ASN A 102 16.30 3.22 1.80
N ILE A 103 15.70 2.04 1.95
CA ILE A 103 14.41 1.86 2.62
C ILE A 103 14.46 2.44 4.04
N ALA A 104 15.52 2.16 4.79
CA ALA A 104 15.69 2.68 6.15
C ALA A 104 15.81 4.22 6.18
N ALA A 105 16.32 4.83 5.11
CA ALA A 105 16.41 6.28 4.95
C ALA A 105 15.14 6.93 4.35
N GLY A 106 14.06 6.16 4.13
CA GLY A 106 12.82 6.65 3.50
C GLY A 106 12.95 6.94 2.01
N LYS A 107 13.97 6.38 1.36
CA LYS A 107 14.28 6.53 -0.07
C LYS A 107 13.75 5.38 -0.90
N ASP A 108 13.69 5.58 -2.22
CA ASP A 108 13.32 4.49 -3.14
C ASP A 108 14.36 3.35 -3.05
N PRO A 109 13.95 2.07 -2.91
CA PRO A 109 14.87 0.93 -2.79
C PRO A 109 15.84 0.76 -3.98
N LEU A 110 15.44 1.25 -5.16
CA LEU A 110 16.19 1.22 -6.41
C LEU A 110 16.88 2.56 -6.69
N GLU A 111 16.78 3.55 -5.80
CA GLU A 111 17.45 4.83 -5.96
C GLU A 111 18.97 4.63 -6.11
N GLY A 112 19.48 5.05 -7.27
CA GLY A 112 20.89 4.86 -7.65
C GLY A 112 21.26 3.44 -8.09
N GLN A 113 20.28 2.56 -8.36
CA GLN A 113 20.44 1.31 -9.13
C GLN A 113 20.02 1.59 -10.57
N ARG A 114 20.94 1.98 -11.45
CA ARG A 114 20.64 2.13 -12.88
C ARG A 114 20.71 0.76 -13.55
N HIS A 115 19.59 0.33 -14.15
CA HIS A 115 19.55 -0.81 -15.05
C HIS A 115 20.27 -0.45 -16.35
N CYS A 116 21.33 -1.18 -16.74
CA CYS A 116 21.87 -1.08 -18.09
C CYS A 116 22.25 -2.45 -18.66
N CYS A 117 21.42 -2.91 -19.60
CA CYS A 117 21.93 -3.58 -20.80
C CYS A 117 22.50 -2.49 -21.71
N SER A 118 23.84 -2.32 -21.76
CA SER A 118 24.60 -1.65 -22.84
C SER A 118 26.10 -1.71 -22.53
N ILE A 119 26.90 -2.12 -23.51
CA ILE A 119 28.36 -2.32 -23.48
C ILE A 119 29.17 -1.01 -23.31
N ALA A 120 28.52 0.14 -23.05
CA ALA A 120 29.12 1.47 -23.12
C ALA A 120 29.44 2.14 -21.75
N GLN A 121 29.68 1.38 -20.68
CA GLN A 121 29.89 1.95 -19.32
C GLN A 121 31.10 1.36 -18.56
N LEU A 122 32.22 1.13 -19.23
CA LEU A 122 33.39 0.50 -18.59
C LEU A 122 34.19 1.39 -17.63
N HIS A 123 33.94 2.70 -17.53
CA HIS A 123 34.86 3.59 -16.78
C HIS A 123 34.29 4.41 -15.60
N ASP A 124 32.98 4.64 -15.44
CA ASP A 124 32.50 5.63 -14.44
C ASP A 124 31.70 5.12 -13.22
N HIS A 125 31.26 3.86 -13.10
CA HIS A 125 30.34 3.49 -12.01
C HIS A 125 30.51 2.05 -11.49
N TYR A 126 31.41 1.84 -10.51
CA TYR A 126 31.44 0.64 -9.66
C TYR A 126 31.04 0.90 -8.20
N SER A 127 30.78 2.14 -7.82
CA SER A 127 30.42 2.50 -6.44
C SER A 127 28.91 2.45 -6.22
N LEU A 128 28.51 1.76 -5.17
CA LEU A 128 27.18 1.73 -4.58
C LEU A 128 26.90 2.95 -3.69
N GLY A 129 27.90 3.79 -3.45
CA GLY A 129 27.84 4.95 -2.54
C GLY A 129 28.15 4.61 -1.09
N TYR A 130 28.63 3.40 -0.82
CA TYR A 130 28.96 2.90 0.51
C TYR A 130 30.31 2.17 0.45
N PRO A 131 31.39 2.72 1.04
CA PRO A 131 32.74 2.16 0.90
C PRO A 131 32.85 0.68 1.32
N ASP A 132 32.10 0.29 2.35
CA ASP A 132 32.04 -1.08 2.85
C ASP A 132 31.34 -2.06 1.89
N LEU A 133 30.32 -1.59 1.15
CA LEU A 133 29.65 -2.39 0.12
C LEU A 133 30.45 -2.42 -1.19
N ASP A 134 31.13 -1.33 -1.53
CA ASP A 134 32.02 -1.24 -2.69
C ASP A 134 33.20 -2.20 -2.55
N GLU A 135 33.80 -2.24 -1.36
CA GLU A 135 34.84 -3.19 -1.01
C GLU A 135 34.34 -4.63 -1.11
N LEU A 136 33.15 -4.92 -0.59
CA LEU A 136 32.54 -6.25 -0.65
C LEU A 136 32.20 -6.67 -2.08
N GLN A 137 31.81 -5.74 -2.94
CA GLN A 137 31.55 -5.98 -4.36
C GLN A 137 32.86 -6.23 -5.13
N LYS A 138 33.93 -5.50 -4.80
CA LYS A 138 35.25 -5.68 -5.41
C LYS A 138 35.91 -6.99 -4.97
N ASN A 139 35.74 -7.36 -3.70
CA ASN A 139 36.31 -8.57 -3.10
C ASN A 139 35.20 -9.42 -2.46
N PRO A 140 34.43 -10.18 -3.26
CA PRO A 140 33.39 -11.06 -2.74
C PRO A 140 33.95 -12.09 -1.76
N GLN A 141 33.30 -12.22 -0.61
CA GLN A 141 33.72 -13.12 0.46
C GLN A 141 32.50 -13.79 1.13
N PRO A 142 32.68 -14.91 1.84
CA PRO A 142 31.60 -15.52 2.61
C PRO A 142 31.07 -14.56 3.68
N LEU A 143 29.77 -14.63 3.96
CA LEU A 143 29.13 -13.81 5.00
C LEU A 143 28.47 -14.70 6.05
N ILE A 144 28.33 -14.14 7.25
CA ILE A 144 27.55 -14.75 8.34
C ILE A 144 26.27 -13.94 8.52
N PHE A 145 25.13 -14.61 8.48
CA PHE A 145 23.84 -14.04 8.85
C PHE A 145 23.44 -14.57 10.24
N ASP A 146 23.41 -13.70 11.24
CA ASP A 146 22.84 -13.97 12.56
C ASP A 146 21.37 -13.53 12.53
N ILE A 147 20.46 -14.51 12.47
CA ILE A 147 19.02 -14.30 12.28
C ILE A 147 18.29 -14.71 13.55
N GLU A 148 17.35 -13.86 13.98
CA GLU A 148 16.40 -14.15 15.05
C GLU A 148 14.98 -13.99 14.52
N VAL A 149 14.26 -15.10 14.41
CA VAL A 149 12.87 -15.11 13.95
C VAL A 149 11.96 -14.67 15.08
N LEU A 150 11.21 -13.59 14.88
CA LEU A 150 10.25 -13.08 15.85
C LEU A 150 8.89 -13.74 15.67
N LYS A 151 8.41 -13.80 14.43
CA LYS A 151 7.08 -14.29 14.09
C LYS A 151 7.08 -14.92 12.70
N VAL A 152 6.26 -15.96 12.54
CA VAL A 152 5.93 -16.55 11.25
C VAL A 152 4.40 -16.56 11.12
N GLU A 153 3.91 -16.03 10.01
CA GLU A 153 2.48 -15.86 9.72
C GLU A 153 2.11 -16.62 8.46
N ALA A 154 1.02 -17.38 8.51
CA ALA A 154 0.55 -18.18 7.39
C ALA A 154 0.04 -17.27 6.25
N PRO A 155 0.05 -17.73 5.00
CA PRO A 155 -0.56 -17.00 3.89
C PRO A 155 -2.01 -16.64 4.23
N GLY A 156 -2.39 -15.38 3.98
CA GLY A 156 -3.73 -14.86 4.27
C GLY A 156 -3.98 -14.50 5.74
N SER A 157 -3.07 -14.82 6.68
CA SER A 157 -3.23 -14.42 8.10
C SER A 157 -2.67 -13.03 8.41
N TYR A 158 -2.14 -12.34 7.40
CA TYR A 158 -1.57 -11.00 7.53
C TYR A 158 -1.97 -10.16 6.31
N ARG A 159 -2.10 -8.85 6.50
CA ARG A 159 -2.38 -7.92 5.40
C ARG A 159 -1.10 -7.72 4.58
N GLN A 160 -1.13 -8.14 3.32
CA GLN A 160 -0.08 -7.81 2.36
C GLN A 160 -0.27 -6.40 1.83
N ASP A 161 0.83 -5.70 1.60
CA ASP A 161 0.79 -4.47 0.85
C ASP A 161 0.35 -4.74 -0.61
N PRO A 162 -0.50 -3.90 -1.21
CA PRO A 162 -1.01 -4.10 -2.57
C PRO A 162 0.05 -4.34 -3.65
N TRP A 163 1.27 -3.81 -3.48
CA TRP A 163 2.38 -4.02 -4.43
C TRP A 163 3.02 -5.41 -4.34
N ALA A 164 2.84 -6.13 -3.23
CA ALA A 164 3.42 -7.46 -3.02
C ALA A 164 2.47 -8.60 -3.43
N MET A 165 1.21 -8.29 -3.74
CA MET A 165 0.19 -9.25 -4.16
C MET A 165 0.28 -9.55 -5.67
N THR A 166 0.07 -10.81 -6.06
CA THR A 166 -0.17 -11.17 -7.46
C THR A 166 -1.50 -10.60 -7.93
N ASP A 167 -1.78 -10.69 -9.23
CA ASP A 167 -3.01 -10.13 -9.76
C ASP A 167 -4.24 -10.91 -9.28
N GLU A 168 -4.11 -12.24 -9.15
CA GLU A 168 -5.12 -13.12 -8.57
C GLU A 168 -5.32 -12.84 -7.08
N GLU A 169 -4.24 -12.69 -6.31
CA GLU A 169 -4.31 -12.36 -4.88
C GLU A 169 -5.01 -11.00 -4.65
N LYS A 170 -4.78 -10.01 -5.53
CA LYS A 170 -5.49 -8.71 -5.47
C LYS A 170 -6.98 -8.88 -5.68
N LEU A 171 -7.40 -9.67 -6.67
CA LEU A 171 -8.81 -9.89 -6.98
C LEU A 171 -9.54 -10.60 -5.82
N GLU A 172 -8.91 -11.60 -5.21
CA GLU A 172 -9.45 -12.32 -4.05
C GLU A 172 -9.48 -11.46 -2.77
N ALA A 173 -8.52 -10.54 -2.62
CA ALA A 173 -8.47 -9.66 -1.46
C ALA A 173 -9.56 -8.57 -1.47
N VAL A 174 -9.95 -8.07 -2.65
CA VAL A 174 -10.88 -6.92 -2.78
C VAL A 174 -12.22 -7.15 -2.07
N PRO A 175 -12.93 -8.30 -2.22
CA PRO A 175 -14.17 -8.55 -1.48
C PRO A 175 -14.00 -8.55 0.04
N LEU A 176 -12.88 -9.06 0.55
CA LEU A 176 -12.59 -9.09 1.99
C LEU A 176 -12.34 -7.68 2.53
N ILE A 177 -11.50 -6.91 1.84
CA ILE A 177 -11.21 -5.51 2.19
C ILE A 177 -12.48 -4.66 2.13
N HIS A 178 -13.34 -4.88 1.12
CA HIS A 178 -14.63 -4.20 1.01
C HIS A 178 -15.54 -4.51 2.20
N LYS A 179 -15.62 -5.79 2.61
CA LYS A 179 -16.40 -6.22 3.77
C LYS A 179 -15.90 -5.57 5.06
N GLU A 180 -14.58 -5.57 5.29
CA GLU A 180 -13.95 -4.90 6.44
C GLU A 180 -14.28 -3.40 6.46
N GLY A 181 -14.18 -2.72 5.31
CA GLY A 181 -14.56 -1.31 5.19
C GLY A 181 -16.03 -1.06 5.54
N ASN A 182 -16.93 -1.93 5.09
CA ASN A 182 -18.35 -1.84 5.43
C ASN A 182 -18.63 -2.07 6.93
N GLU A 183 -17.86 -2.93 7.59
CA GLU A 183 -17.95 -3.18 9.03
C GLU A 183 -17.48 -1.97 9.82
N LEU A 184 -16.29 -1.43 9.51
CA LEU A 184 -15.76 -0.21 10.14
C LEU A 184 -16.69 0.99 9.95
N TYR A 185 -17.29 1.12 8.77
CA TYR A 185 -18.26 2.19 8.51
C TYR A 185 -19.51 2.05 9.39
N ARG A 186 -20.02 0.82 9.58
CA ARG A 186 -21.15 0.54 10.48
C ARG A 186 -20.81 0.81 11.95
N GLU A 187 -19.55 0.63 12.35
CA GLU A 187 -19.05 0.97 13.68
C GLU A 187 -18.80 2.48 13.89
N GLY A 188 -18.97 3.31 12.85
CA GLY A 188 -18.71 4.75 12.91
C GLY A 188 -17.22 5.11 12.79
N LYS A 189 -16.34 4.15 12.49
CA LYS A 189 -14.91 4.38 12.23
C LYS A 189 -14.69 4.82 10.79
N VAL A 190 -15.22 6.00 10.45
CA VAL A 190 -15.33 6.50 9.07
C VAL A 190 -13.97 6.62 8.37
N GLN A 191 -12.96 7.15 9.07
CA GLN A 191 -11.61 7.32 8.52
C GLN A 191 -10.93 5.98 8.21
N GLU A 192 -11.06 5.00 9.12
CA GLU A 192 -10.52 3.65 8.90
C GLU A 192 -11.26 2.93 7.76
N ALA A 193 -12.58 3.12 7.66
CA ALA A 193 -13.36 2.61 6.53
C ALA A 193 -12.92 3.24 5.20
N ALA A 194 -12.66 4.55 5.17
CA ALA A 194 -12.14 5.24 3.99
C ALA A 194 -10.81 4.63 3.53
N ALA A 195 -9.89 4.37 4.47
CA ALA A 195 -8.62 3.71 4.18
C ALA A 195 -8.82 2.31 3.55
N LYS A 196 -9.76 1.51 4.07
CA LYS A 196 -10.10 0.20 3.48
C LYS A 196 -10.62 0.31 2.05
N TYR A 197 -11.57 1.21 1.80
CA TYR A 197 -12.07 1.38 0.44
C TYR A 197 -10.97 1.85 -0.51
N TYR A 198 -10.09 2.73 -0.06
CA TYR A 198 -8.92 3.18 -0.82
C TYR A 198 -7.97 2.01 -1.15
N ASP A 199 -7.65 1.14 -0.19
CA ASP A 199 -6.83 -0.05 -0.40
C ASP A 199 -7.42 -0.96 -1.50
N ALA A 200 -8.74 -1.20 -1.46
CA ALA A 200 -9.43 -2.02 -2.45
C ALA A 200 -9.44 -1.37 -3.85
N ILE A 201 -9.66 -0.05 -3.92
CA ILE A 201 -9.60 0.72 -5.17
C ILE A 201 -8.18 0.67 -5.76
N ALA A 202 -7.15 0.81 -4.93
CA ALA A 202 -5.76 0.74 -5.36
C ALA A 202 -5.40 -0.62 -5.97
N CYS A 203 -5.89 -1.71 -5.36
CA CYS A 203 -5.72 -3.06 -5.91
C CYS A 203 -6.31 -3.17 -7.33
N LEU A 204 -7.57 -2.76 -7.51
CA LEU A 204 -8.24 -2.84 -8.81
C LEU A 204 -7.66 -1.86 -9.84
N LYS A 205 -7.29 -0.64 -9.45
CA LYS A 205 -6.64 0.33 -10.36
C LYS A 205 -5.29 -0.19 -10.85
N ASN A 206 -4.53 -0.87 -9.98
CA ASN A 206 -3.27 -1.48 -10.40
C ASN A 206 -3.46 -2.54 -11.50
N LEU A 207 -4.53 -3.32 -11.42
CA LEU A 207 -4.91 -4.27 -12.47
C LEU A 207 -5.38 -3.52 -13.73
N GLN A 208 -6.26 -2.54 -13.57
CA GLN A 208 -6.83 -1.76 -14.66
C GLN A 208 -5.76 -1.04 -15.49
N MET A 209 -4.65 -0.60 -14.88
CA MET A 209 -3.52 0.02 -15.57
C MET A 209 -2.76 -0.92 -16.52
N LYS A 210 -2.96 -2.24 -16.40
CA LYS A 210 -2.38 -3.24 -17.31
C LYS A 210 -3.27 -3.49 -18.54
N GLU A 211 -4.53 -3.08 -18.44
CA GLU A 211 -5.52 -3.26 -19.50
C GLU A 211 -5.59 -2.04 -20.43
N GLN A 212 -5.95 -2.30 -21.68
CA GLN A 212 -6.17 -1.22 -22.65
C GLN A 212 -7.42 -0.40 -22.26
N PRO A 213 -7.33 0.94 -22.14
CA PRO A 213 -8.50 1.77 -21.86
C PRO A 213 -9.65 1.51 -22.84
N GLY A 214 -10.83 1.19 -22.31
CA GLY A 214 -12.02 0.87 -23.10
C GLY A 214 -12.15 -0.58 -23.56
N SER A 215 -11.18 -1.45 -23.25
CA SER A 215 -11.36 -2.91 -23.45
C SER A 215 -12.45 -3.46 -22.52
N PRO A 216 -13.06 -4.62 -22.84
CA PRO A 216 -14.02 -5.27 -21.94
C PRO A 216 -13.48 -5.48 -20.53
N ASP A 217 -12.24 -5.95 -20.40
CA ASP A 217 -11.59 -6.21 -19.11
C ASP A 217 -11.34 -4.91 -18.32
N TRP A 218 -10.93 -3.84 -19.01
CA TRP A 218 -10.77 -2.52 -18.39
C TRP A 218 -12.09 -1.98 -17.85
N ILE A 219 -13.18 -2.15 -18.62
CA ILE A 219 -14.53 -1.71 -18.24
C ILE A 219 -15.04 -2.55 -17.06
N GLU A 220 -14.80 -3.86 -17.05
CA GLU A 220 -15.20 -4.73 -15.93
C GLU A 220 -14.51 -4.30 -14.62
N LEU A 221 -13.21 -4.02 -14.67
CA LEU A 221 -12.46 -3.50 -13.53
C LEU A 221 -12.98 -2.12 -13.08
N ASP A 222 -13.32 -1.24 -14.02
CA ASP A 222 -13.89 0.08 -13.71
C ASP A 222 -15.27 -0.01 -13.02
N GLN A 223 -16.10 -0.95 -13.48
CA GLN A 223 -17.39 -1.26 -12.87
C GLN A 223 -17.24 -1.84 -11.46
N LYS A 224 -16.19 -2.64 -11.21
CA LYS A 224 -15.84 -3.13 -9.86
C LYS A 224 -15.31 -2.01 -8.95
N ILE A 225 -14.56 -1.05 -9.49
CA ILE A 225 -14.03 0.11 -8.75
C ILE A 225 -15.15 1.05 -8.30
N THR A 226 -16.13 1.29 -9.17
CA THR A 226 -17.20 2.28 -8.97
C THR A 226 -17.94 2.18 -7.62
N PRO A 227 -18.47 1.01 -7.18
CA PRO A 227 -19.14 0.90 -5.88
C PRO A 227 -18.20 1.17 -4.70
N LEU A 228 -16.92 0.77 -4.79
CA LEU A 228 -15.92 1.06 -3.76
C LEU A 228 -15.63 2.55 -3.67
N LEU A 229 -15.50 3.21 -4.82
CA LEU A 229 -15.28 4.65 -4.91
C LEU A 229 -16.47 5.46 -4.38
N LEU A 230 -17.70 5.00 -4.63
CA LEU A 230 -18.91 5.61 -4.06
C LEU A 230 -18.99 5.46 -2.52
N ASN A 231 -18.52 4.34 -1.99
CA ASN A 231 -18.39 4.13 -0.54
C ASN A 231 -17.29 5.03 0.06
N TYR A 232 -16.13 5.14 -0.61
CA TYR A 232 -15.07 6.07 -0.23
C TYR A 232 -15.59 7.52 -0.21
N CYS A 233 -16.30 7.95 -1.26
CA CYS A 233 -16.93 9.28 -1.32
C CYS A 233 -17.95 9.48 -0.19
N GLN A 234 -18.63 8.42 0.26
CA GLN A 234 -19.52 8.52 1.42
C GLN A 234 -18.76 8.86 2.69
N CYS A 235 -17.61 8.22 2.92
CA CYS A 235 -16.75 8.53 4.06
C CYS A 235 -16.25 9.97 3.97
N LYS A 236 -15.76 10.39 2.80
CA LYS A 236 -15.25 11.75 2.58
C LYS A 236 -16.31 12.83 2.79
N LEU A 237 -17.57 12.58 2.41
CA LEU A 237 -18.68 13.47 2.76
C LEU A 237 -18.87 13.63 4.27
N GLN A 238 -18.71 12.57 5.05
CA GLN A 238 -18.82 12.61 6.51
C GLN A 238 -17.61 13.28 7.17
N CYS A 239 -16.45 13.20 6.54
CA CYS A 239 -15.23 13.86 6.98
C CYS A 239 -15.12 15.32 6.49
N GLU A 240 -16.16 15.84 5.83
CA GLU A 240 -16.20 17.20 5.26
C GLU A 240 -15.13 17.47 4.18
N GLU A 241 -14.61 16.41 3.57
CA GLU A 241 -13.60 16.48 2.49
C GLU A 241 -14.28 16.54 1.11
N TYR A 242 -14.97 17.65 0.84
CA TYR A 242 -15.89 17.76 -0.28
C TYR A 242 -15.24 17.76 -1.66
N TYR A 243 -14.03 18.32 -1.81
CA TYR A 243 -13.37 18.44 -3.12
C TYR A 243 -13.01 17.07 -3.72
N GLU A 244 -12.54 16.12 -2.91
CA GLU A 244 -12.30 14.74 -3.37
C GLU A 244 -13.59 14.08 -3.88
N VAL A 245 -14.71 14.34 -3.20
CA VAL A 245 -16.03 13.82 -3.61
C VAL A 245 -16.44 14.39 -4.96
N LEU A 246 -16.22 15.69 -5.19
CA LEU A 246 -16.54 16.35 -6.46
C LEU A 246 -15.75 15.75 -7.62
N ASP A 247 -14.44 15.56 -7.45
CA ASP A 247 -13.55 15.03 -8.48
C ASP A 247 -13.92 13.58 -8.82
N HIS A 248 -14.06 12.73 -7.80
CA HIS A 248 -14.37 11.32 -8.00
C HIS A 248 -15.77 11.11 -8.58
N CYS A 249 -16.79 11.79 -8.06
CA CYS A 249 -18.15 11.64 -8.60
C CYS A 249 -18.25 12.20 -10.02
N SER A 250 -17.56 13.30 -10.36
CA SER A 250 -17.52 13.81 -11.72
C SER A 250 -16.84 12.83 -12.68
N SER A 251 -15.73 12.21 -12.26
CA SER A 251 -15.07 11.16 -13.05
C SER A 251 -15.97 9.95 -13.31
N ILE A 252 -16.77 9.52 -12.31
CA ILE A 252 -17.77 8.45 -12.49
C ILE A 252 -18.82 8.90 -13.50
N LEU A 253 -19.39 10.09 -13.35
CA LEU A 253 -20.49 10.58 -14.17
C LEU A 253 -20.09 10.87 -15.62
N ASN A 254 -18.82 11.17 -15.89
CA ASN A 254 -18.30 11.27 -17.26
C ASN A 254 -18.32 9.93 -18.00
N LYS A 255 -18.35 8.80 -17.29
CA LYS A 255 -18.37 7.44 -17.86
C LYS A 255 -19.74 6.78 -17.75
N TYR A 256 -20.44 7.02 -16.63
CA TYR A 256 -21.69 6.38 -16.25
C TYR A 256 -22.72 7.44 -15.86
N GLU A 257 -23.35 8.03 -16.86
CA GLU A 257 -24.31 9.15 -16.71
C GLU A 257 -25.65 8.77 -16.08
N ASP A 258 -25.87 7.49 -15.80
CA ASP A 258 -27.05 6.94 -15.13
C ASP A 258 -26.79 6.63 -13.64
N ASN A 259 -25.61 6.96 -13.12
CA ASN A 259 -25.24 6.65 -11.74
C ASN A 259 -25.90 7.61 -10.72
N VAL A 260 -27.10 7.23 -10.26
CA VAL A 260 -27.90 7.97 -9.26
C VAL A 260 -27.11 8.32 -8.00
N LYS A 261 -26.30 7.37 -7.50
CA LYS A 261 -25.52 7.56 -6.26
C LYS A 261 -24.42 8.61 -6.42
N ALA A 262 -23.77 8.66 -7.59
CA ALA A 262 -22.75 9.65 -7.88
C ALA A 262 -23.35 11.06 -7.94
N TYR A 263 -24.48 11.25 -8.65
CA TYR A 263 -25.19 12.53 -8.66
C TYR A 263 -25.60 12.97 -7.26
N PHE A 264 -26.18 12.06 -6.47
CA PHE A 264 -26.63 12.41 -5.12
C PHE A 264 -25.46 12.85 -4.22
N LYS A 265 -24.33 12.14 -4.25
CA LYS A 265 -23.13 12.49 -3.45
C LYS A 265 -22.49 13.80 -3.93
N ARG A 266 -22.37 13.99 -5.25
CA ARG A 266 -21.82 15.21 -5.83
C ARG A 266 -22.70 16.44 -5.53
N GLY A 267 -24.02 16.29 -5.63
CA GLY A 267 -24.98 17.34 -5.26
C GLY A 267 -24.86 17.76 -3.80
N LYS A 268 -24.65 16.80 -2.87
CA LYS A 268 -24.37 17.10 -1.46
C LYS A 268 -23.05 17.85 -1.27
N ALA A 269 -21.99 17.43 -1.96
CA ALA A 269 -20.69 18.11 -1.90
C ALA A 269 -20.78 19.54 -2.45
N HIS A 270 -21.42 19.75 -3.61
CA HIS A 270 -21.67 21.08 -4.18
C HIS A 270 -22.47 21.97 -3.21
N ALA A 271 -23.52 21.42 -2.58
CA ALA A 271 -24.30 22.14 -1.58
C ALA A 271 -23.46 22.55 -0.36
N ALA A 272 -22.48 21.74 0.04
CA ALA A 272 -21.59 22.04 1.16
C ALA A 272 -20.58 23.16 0.83
N VAL A 273 -20.08 23.20 -0.42
CA VAL A 273 -19.13 24.23 -0.88
C VAL A 273 -19.80 25.44 -1.54
N TRP A 274 -21.11 25.63 -1.37
CA TRP A 274 -21.91 26.76 -1.88
C TRP A 274 -22.06 26.85 -3.41
N ASN A 275 -21.87 25.75 -4.13
CA ASN A 275 -22.17 25.64 -5.56
C ASN A 275 -23.66 25.32 -5.75
N VAL A 276 -24.51 26.32 -5.55
CA VAL A 276 -25.98 26.13 -5.46
C VAL A 276 -26.58 25.61 -6.75
N ALA A 277 -26.21 26.19 -7.89
CA ALA A 277 -26.77 25.84 -9.18
C ALA A 277 -26.44 24.39 -9.57
N GLU A 278 -25.19 23.99 -9.36
CA GLU A 278 -24.69 22.64 -9.60
C GLU A 278 -25.34 21.63 -8.67
N ALA A 279 -25.51 21.96 -7.38
CA ALA A 279 -26.21 21.11 -6.43
C ALA A 279 -27.67 20.85 -6.85
N GLN A 280 -28.39 21.90 -7.26
CA GLN A 280 -29.76 21.79 -7.75
C GLN A 280 -29.86 20.95 -9.03
N ALA A 281 -28.93 21.13 -9.96
CA ALA A 281 -28.87 20.35 -11.19
C ALA A 281 -28.63 18.85 -10.92
N ASP A 282 -27.69 18.53 -10.02
CA ASP A 282 -27.42 17.14 -9.62
C ASP A 282 -28.64 16.52 -8.94
N PHE A 283 -29.30 17.23 -8.02
CA PHE A 283 -30.52 16.74 -7.37
C PHE A 283 -31.69 16.58 -8.32
N ALA A 284 -31.85 17.45 -9.31
CA ALA A 284 -32.85 17.29 -10.36
C ALA A 284 -32.60 16.02 -11.19
N LYS A 285 -31.33 15.74 -11.53
CA LYS A 285 -30.94 14.52 -12.25
C LYS A 285 -31.16 13.26 -11.43
N VAL A 286 -30.92 13.29 -10.11
CA VAL A 286 -31.29 12.19 -9.19
C VAL A 286 -32.79 11.88 -9.30
N LEU A 287 -33.66 12.89 -9.26
CA LEU A 287 -35.11 12.68 -9.32
C LEU A 287 -35.62 12.25 -10.70
N ALA A 288 -34.90 12.63 -11.77
CA ALA A 288 -35.19 12.16 -13.11
C ALA A 288 -34.87 10.66 -13.29
N LEU A 289 -33.78 10.18 -12.67
CA LEU A 289 -33.35 8.79 -12.76
C LEU A 289 -34.06 7.88 -11.73
N ASP A 290 -34.29 8.37 -10.52
CA ASP A 290 -34.99 7.66 -9.44
C ASP A 290 -35.95 8.59 -8.67
N PRO A 291 -37.23 8.65 -9.09
CA PRO A 291 -38.25 9.45 -8.42
C PRO A 291 -38.53 9.05 -6.97
N SER A 292 -38.17 7.82 -6.55
CA SER A 292 -38.42 7.34 -5.18
C SER A 292 -37.59 8.10 -4.13
N LEU A 293 -36.48 8.72 -4.54
CA LEU A 293 -35.60 9.51 -3.69
C LEU A 293 -36.13 10.92 -3.39
N ARG A 294 -37.30 11.30 -3.91
CA ARG A 294 -37.93 12.62 -3.68
C ARG A 294 -37.93 13.07 -2.22
N PRO A 295 -38.33 12.26 -1.22
CA PRO A 295 -38.34 12.72 0.17
C PRO A 295 -36.96 13.13 0.68
N VAL A 296 -35.92 12.40 0.28
CA VAL A 296 -34.53 12.65 0.70
C VAL A 296 -33.97 13.88 -0.01
N VAL A 297 -34.16 13.99 -1.32
CA VAL A 297 -33.71 15.15 -2.11
C VAL A 297 -34.39 16.43 -1.65
N SER A 298 -35.71 16.41 -1.41
CA SER A 298 -36.43 17.58 -0.91
C SER A 298 -35.93 18.03 0.47
N LYS A 299 -35.45 17.11 1.31
CA LYS A 299 -34.84 17.46 2.61
C LYS A 299 -33.51 18.21 2.41
N GLU A 300 -32.65 17.72 1.52
CA GLU A 300 -31.36 18.37 1.21
C GLU A 300 -31.56 19.75 0.57
N LEU A 301 -32.51 19.89 -0.36
CA LEU A 301 -32.85 21.18 -0.98
C LEU A 301 -33.39 22.20 0.03
N ARG A 302 -34.29 21.80 0.94
CA ARG A 302 -34.77 22.69 2.01
C ARG A 302 -33.64 23.16 2.93
N SER A 303 -32.69 22.27 3.24
CA SER A 303 -31.51 22.61 4.04
C SER A 303 -30.61 23.64 3.32
N LEU A 304 -30.40 23.46 2.01
CA LEU A 304 -29.66 24.41 1.18
C LEU A 304 -30.35 25.78 1.12
N GLU A 305 -31.67 25.82 0.88
CA GLU A 305 -32.46 27.06 0.85
C GLU A 305 -32.42 27.81 2.19
N ALA A 306 -32.49 27.09 3.32
CA ALA A 306 -32.41 27.69 4.64
C ALA A 306 -31.06 28.40 4.87
N ARG A 307 -29.95 27.72 4.54
CA ARG A 307 -28.60 28.29 4.65
C ARG A 307 -28.38 29.51 3.74
N LEU A 308 -28.99 29.51 2.55
CA LEU A 308 -28.92 30.67 1.66
C LEU A 308 -29.67 31.88 2.22
N ARG A 309 -30.87 31.68 2.78
CA ARG A 309 -31.62 32.77 3.41
C ARG A 309 -30.90 33.38 4.60
N GLU A 310 -30.23 32.56 5.41
CA GLU A 310 -29.41 33.01 6.54
C GLU A 310 -28.26 33.88 6.05
N LYS A 311 -27.50 33.40 5.06
CA LYS A 311 -26.40 34.15 4.44
C LYS A 311 -26.87 35.48 3.82
N ASP A 312 -27.97 35.47 3.08
CA ASP A 312 -28.54 36.68 2.47
C ASP A 312 -28.97 37.71 3.54
N ALA A 313 -29.49 37.24 4.67
CA ALA A 313 -29.85 38.09 5.80
C ALA A 313 -28.61 38.71 6.47
N GLU A 314 -27.55 37.92 6.68
CA GLU A 314 -26.27 38.39 7.20
C GLU A 314 -25.64 39.43 6.27
N ASP A 315 -25.57 39.14 4.97
CA ASP A 315 -25.03 40.05 3.97
C ASP A 315 -25.83 41.36 3.95
N LYS A 316 -27.17 41.30 4.01
CA LYS A 316 -28.02 42.50 4.08
C LYS A 316 -27.75 43.35 5.33
N ILE A 317 -27.47 42.73 6.48
CA ILE A 317 -27.09 43.46 7.70
C ILE A 317 -25.71 44.09 7.53
N ARG A 318 -24.73 43.33 7.02
CA ARG A 318 -23.36 43.80 6.78
C ARG A 318 -23.31 44.98 5.82
N PHE A 319 -24.05 44.91 4.70
CA PHE A 319 -24.11 46.00 3.73
C PHE A 319 -24.77 47.26 4.32
N LYS A 320 -25.82 47.13 5.15
CA LYS A 320 -26.39 48.30 5.84
C LYS A 320 -25.36 49.01 6.73
N GLY A 321 -24.51 48.27 7.44
CA GLY A 321 -23.45 48.84 8.28
C GLY A 321 -22.39 49.62 7.49
N ILE A 322 -22.10 49.23 6.24
CA ILE A 322 -21.12 49.90 5.38
C ILE A 322 -21.65 51.24 4.83
N PHE A 323 -22.96 51.35 4.56
CA PHE A 323 -23.58 52.60 4.07
C PHE A 323 -24.02 53.56 5.18
N SER A 324 -23.75 53.22 6.44
CA SER A 324 -24.10 54.03 7.63
C SER A 324 -22.90 54.79 8.23
N GLN A 325 -21.71 54.71 7.61
CA GLN A 325 -20.50 55.50 7.93
C GLN A 325 -20.28 56.58 6.88
#